data_AF-A0A6I2UGB1-F1
#
_entry.id   AF-A0A6I2UGB1-F1
#
_cell.length_a   1.000
_cell.length_b   1.000
_cell.length_c   1.000
_cell.angle_alpha   90.00
_cell.angle_beta   90.00
_cell.angle_gamma   90.00
#
_symmetry.space_group_name_H-M   'P 1'
#
loop_
_entity.id
_entity.type
_entity.pdbx_description
1 polymer ?
#
loop_
_entity_poly.entity_id
_entity_poly.type
_entity_poly.pdbx_seq_one_letter_code
_entity_poly.pdbx_strand_id
1 'polypeptide(L)'
;MQQVQRKYVTPRLTLSIHVEGDKDMKEYLEEFINARHGNYEAFYWTYEGHTDVYRFGESSIQFTEIRGYEGEGTVGYKADISLQRCKEREY
;
A
#
# COMPACT_ATOMS: atom_id res chain seq x y z
N MET A 1 -12.88 -43.45 7.69
CA MET A 1 -12.64 -42.22 8.48
C MET A 1 -11.76 -41.30 7.65
N GLN A 2 -12.26 -40.13 7.24
CA GLN A 2 -11.43 -39.13 6.53
C GLN A 2 -10.61 -38.34 7.56
N GLN A 3 -9.30 -38.30 7.36
CA GLN A 3 -8.37 -37.56 8.21
C GLN A 3 -8.46 -36.07 7.85
N VAL A 4 -9.08 -35.27 8.72
CA VAL A 4 -9.16 -33.82 8.54
C VAL A 4 -7.81 -33.20 8.89
N GLN A 5 -7.02 -32.81 7.89
CA GLN A 5 -5.83 -32.00 8.11
C GLN A 5 -6.24 -30.56 8.47
N ARG A 6 -6.01 -30.15 9.73
CA ARG A 6 -6.12 -28.74 10.13
C ARG A 6 -4.97 -27.96 9.48
N LYS A 7 -5.26 -27.23 8.39
CA LYS A 7 -4.36 -26.17 7.91
C LYS A 7 -4.51 -24.95 8.81
N TYR A 8 -3.48 -24.61 9.58
CA TYR A 8 -3.39 -23.32 10.24
C TYR A 8 -3.13 -22.25 9.17
N VAL A 9 -4.19 -21.58 8.72
CA VAL A 9 -4.06 -20.39 7.88
C VAL A 9 -3.95 -19.21 8.83
N THR A 10 -2.78 -18.56 8.87
CA THR A 10 -2.70 -17.25 9.54
C THR A 10 -3.50 -16.26 8.71
N PRO A 11 -4.52 -15.56 9.27
CA PRO A 11 -5.23 -14.53 8.53
C PRO A 11 -4.24 -13.45 8.09
N ARG A 12 -4.26 -13.12 6.80
CA ARG A 12 -3.50 -11.98 6.27
C ARG A 12 -4.41 -10.76 6.30
N LEU A 13 -4.00 -9.72 7.03
CA LEU A 13 -4.64 -8.43 6.95
C LEU A 13 -4.09 -7.69 5.73
N THR A 14 -4.98 -7.33 4.81
CA THR A 14 -4.67 -6.46 3.68
C THR A 14 -5.45 -5.16 3.87
N LEU A 15 -4.77 -4.03 3.74
CA LEU A 15 -5.39 -2.71 3.77
C LEU A 15 -5.35 -2.14 2.36
N SER A 16 -6.47 -1.58 1.90
CA SER A 16 -6.56 -0.85 0.65
C SER A 16 -6.74 0.62 0.99
N ILE A 17 -5.76 1.42 0.61
CA ILE A 17 -5.69 2.85 0.91
C ILE A 17 -5.94 3.60 -0.38
N HIS A 18 -6.94 4.47 -0.36
CA HIS A 18 -7.18 5.41 -1.44
C HIS A 18 -6.46 6.72 -1.11
N VAL A 19 -5.64 7.21 -2.04
CA VAL A 19 -4.95 8.50 -1.91
C VAL A 19 -5.33 9.39 -3.09
N GLU A 20 -5.67 10.65 -2.80
CA GLU A 20 -5.87 11.71 -3.80
C GLU A 20 -5.04 12.92 -3.39
N GLY A 21 -4.40 13.58 -4.36
CA GLY A 21 -3.55 14.74 -4.09
C GLY A 21 -3.07 15.44 -5.35
N ASP A 22 -2.25 16.46 -5.17
CA ASP A 22 -1.62 17.21 -6.26
C ASP A 22 -0.36 16.47 -6.81
N LYS A 23 0.41 17.17 -7.65
CA LYS A 23 1.65 16.63 -8.24
C LYS A 23 2.71 16.34 -7.17
N ASP A 24 2.78 17.16 -6.13
CA ASP A 24 3.77 17.02 -5.06
C ASP A 24 3.47 15.76 -4.23
N MET A 25 2.19 15.46 -3.97
CA MET A 25 1.78 14.21 -3.35
C MET A 25 2.15 12.99 -4.20
N LYS A 26 1.99 13.08 -5.53
CA LYS A 26 2.42 12.00 -6.44
C LYS A 26 3.94 11.78 -6.35
N GLU A 27 4.73 12.84 -6.44
CA GLU A 27 6.21 12.75 -6.37
C GLU A 27 6.65 12.17 -5.02
N TYR A 28 6.06 12.63 -3.92
CA TYR A 28 6.31 12.07 -2.59
C TYR A 28 6.00 10.57 -2.52
N LEU A 29 4.85 10.13 -3.04
CA LEU A 29 4.48 8.72 -3.02
C LEU A 29 5.40 7.89 -3.90
N GLU A 30 5.74 8.36 -5.10
CA GLU A 30 6.70 7.69 -5.98
C GLU A 30 8.07 7.56 -5.32
N GLU A 31 8.58 8.61 -4.67
CA GLU A 31 9.83 8.56 -3.91
C GLU A 31 9.75 7.63 -2.71
N PHE A 32 8.66 7.68 -1.93
CA PHE A 32 8.44 6.80 -0.79
C PHE A 32 8.38 5.34 -1.23
N ILE A 33 7.67 5.05 -2.31
CA ILE A 33 7.61 3.71 -2.91
C ILE A 33 9.01 3.32 -3.34
N ASN A 34 9.69 4.10 -4.18
CA ASN A 34 11.03 3.81 -4.71
C ASN A 34 12.07 3.58 -3.62
N ALA A 35 12.07 4.40 -2.56
CA ALA A 35 12.95 4.24 -1.40
C ALA A 35 12.71 2.92 -0.66
N ARG A 36 11.48 2.39 -0.69
CA ARG A 36 11.10 1.09 -0.12
C ARG A 36 11.14 -0.05 -1.14
N HIS A 37 11.26 0.27 -2.43
CA HIS A 37 11.14 -0.64 -3.59
C HIS A 37 12.40 -1.47 -3.86
N GLY A 38 13.47 -1.25 -3.11
CA GLY A 38 14.64 -2.12 -3.19
C GLY A 38 14.36 -3.57 -2.76
N ASN A 39 13.40 -3.83 -1.85
CA ASN A 39 13.39 -5.10 -1.11
C ASN A 39 12.04 -5.71 -0.72
N TYR A 40 10.87 -5.19 -1.12
CA TYR A 40 9.61 -5.54 -0.43
C TYR A 40 9.75 -5.33 1.09
N GLU A 41 10.54 -4.31 1.46
CA GLU A 41 11.03 -4.14 2.81
C GLU A 41 9.88 -3.72 3.69
N ALA A 42 9.72 -4.45 4.79
CA ALA A 42 8.63 -4.19 5.70
C ALA A 42 8.92 -2.89 6.46
N PHE A 43 7.90 -2.06 6.65
CA PHE A 43 8.01 -0.77 7.32
C PHE A 43 6.97 -0.66 8.43
N TYR A 44 7.33 0.04 9.49
CA TYR A 44 6.38 0.38 10.54
C TYR A 44 5.40 1.42 10.04
N TRP A 45 4.11 1.17 10.27
CA TRP A 45 3.06 2.11 9.99
C TRP A 45 2.05 2.11 11.13
N THR A 46 1.60 3.32 11.49
CA THR A 46 0.62 3.52 12.56
C THR A 46 -0.75 3.78 11.94
N TYR A 47 -1.71 2.92 12.24
CA TYR A 47 -3.10 3.04 11.79
C TYR A 47 -4.03 2.78 12.98
N GLU A 48 -5.05 3.64 13.18
CA GLU A 48 -5.98 3.58 14.32
C GLU A 48 -5.30 3.47 15.71
N GLY A 49 -4.13 4.08 15.87
CA GLY A 49 -3.36 4.06 17.12
C GLY A 49 -2.54 2.78 17.36
N HIS A 50 -2.54 1.83 16.42
CA HIS A 50 -1.71 0.65 16.44
C HIS A 50 -0.55 0.77 15.45
N THR A 51 0.67 0.49 15.93
CA THR A 51 1.85 0.43 15.06
C THR A 51 2.13 -1.02 14.72
N ASP A 52 2.11 -1.32 13.44
CA ASP A 52 2.33 -2.65 12.89
C ASP A 52 3.32 -2.60 11.73
N VAL A 53 3.84 -3.78 11.36
CA VAL A 53 4.78 -3.92 10.24
C VAL A 53 4.01 -4.27 8.97
N TYR A 54 4.17 -3.47 7.93
CA TYR A 54 3.51 -3.63 6.63
C TYR A 54 4.51 -3.69 5.49
N ARG A 55 4.08 -4.21 4.35
CA ARG A 55 4.77 -4.05 3.07
C ARG A 55 3.76 -3.71 1.99
N PHE A 56 4.22 -3.12 0.90
CA PHE A 56 3.39 -2.99 -0.30
C PHE A 56 3.00 -4.38 -0.83
N GLY A 57 1.70 -4.54 -1.13
CA GLY A 57 1.14 -5.76 -1.70
C GLY A 57 1.36 -5.89 -3.20
N GLU A 58 1.71 -4.79 -3.87
CA GLU A 58 1.89 -4.68 -5.32
C GLU A 58 3.30 -4.18 -5.65
N SER A 59 3.83 -4.63 -6.79
CA SER A 59 5.15 -4.24 -7.28
C SER A 59 5.16 -2.89 -7.98
N SER A 60 4.01 -2.27 -8.20
CA SER A 60 3.90 -0.91 -8.73
C SER A 60 2.51 -0.38 -8.37
N ILE A 61 2.43 0.94 -8.18
CA ILE A 61 1.16 1.63 -7.93
C ILE A 61 0.81 2.42 -9.18
N GLN A 62 -0.41 2.22 -9.67
CA GLN A 62 -0.92 2.97 -10.81
C GLN A 62 -1.56 4.27 -10.33
N PHE A 63 -1.06 5.39 -10.83
CA PHE A 63 -1.67 6.69 -10.62
C PHE A 63 -2.64 7.01 -11.75
N THR A 64 -3.82 7.47 -11.40
CA THR A 64 -4.84 7.99 -12.32
C THR A 64 -4.87 9.51 -12.20
N GLU A 65 -4.79 10.22 -13.32
CA GLU A 65 -4.95 11.67 -13.35
C GLU A 65 -6.39 12.08 -13.02
N ILE A 66 -6.53 13.09 -12.16
CA ILE A 66 -7.79 13.80 -11.93
C ILE A 66 -7.80 14.99 -12.88
N ARG A 67 -8.81 15.03 -13.75
CA ARG A 67 -9.00 16.12 -14.71
C ARG A 67 -9.96 17.15 -14.12
N GLY A 68 -9.59 18.43 -14.25
CA GLY A 68 -10.45 19.55 -13.87
C GLY A 68 -11.55 19.79 -14.90
N TYR A 69 -12.22 20.93 -14.79
CA TYR A 69 -13.19 21.36 -15.81
C TYR A 69 -12.52 21.58 -17.18
N GLU A 70 -13.33 21.72 -18.22
CA GLU A 70 -12.84 21.91 -19.59
C GLU A 70 -11.83 23.07 -19.66
N GLY A 71 -10.59 22.77 -20.08
CA GLY A 71 -9.48 23.73 -20.17
C GLY A 71 -8.55 23.79 -18.96
N GLU A 72 -8.91 23.21 -17.80
CA GLU A 72 -8.05 23.24 -16.59
C GLU A 72 -6.93 22.19 -16.63
N GLY A 73 -7.08 21.14 -17.44
CA GLY A 73 -6.08 20.09 -17.56
C GLY A 73 -6.08 19.12 -16.36
N THR A 74 -4.89 18.68 -15.94
CA THR A 74 -4.73 17.76 -14.81
C THR A 74 -4.63 18.57 -13.52
N VAL A 75 -5.56 18.35 -12.60
CA VAL A 75 -5.66 19.08 -11.32
C VAL A 75 -5.23 18.25 -10.11
N GLY A 76 -4.99 16.95 -10.32
CA GLY A 76 -4.50 16.06 -9.26
C GLY A 76 -4.29 14.65 -9.77
N TYR A 77 -4.02 13.75 -8.83
CA TYR A 77 -3.81 12.34 -9.05
C TYR A 77 -4.49 11.54 -7.95
N LYS A 78 -4.87 10.32 -8.29
CA LYS A 78 -5.33 9.33 -7.33
C LYS A 78 -4.69 7.98 -7.54
N ALA A 79 -4.56 7.20 -6.47
CA ALA A 79 -4.10 5.84 -6.54
C ALA A 79 -4.75 4.98 -5.45
N ASP A 80 -4.88 3.70 -5.75
CA ASP A 80 -5.25 2.68 -4.78
C ASP A 80 -4.00 1.88 -4.41
N ILE A 81 -3.71 1.82 -3.11
CA ILE A 81 -2.49 1.22 -2.57
C ILE A 81 -2.87 0.06 -1.67
N SER A 82 -2.40 -1.14 -2.02
CA SER A 82 -2.57 -2.31 -1.16
C SER A 82 -1.36 -2.48 -0.23
N LEU A 83 -1.61 -2.55 1.08
CA LEU A 83 -0.61 -2.91 2.09
C LEU A 83 -0.95 -4.28 2.70
N GLN A 84 0.08 -5.10 2.93
CA GLN A 84 -0.05 -6.40 3.58
C GLN A 84 0.63 -6.33 4.95
N ARG A 85 -0.11 -6.68 6.02
CA ARG A 85 0.49 -6.83 7.34
C ARG A 85 1.45 -8.02 7.32
N CYS A 86 2.69 -7.75 7.69
CA CYS A 86 3.71 -8.76 7.88
C CYS A 86 3.71 -9.20 9.34
N LYS A 87 4.12 -10.44 9.60
CA LYS A 87 4.66 -10.75 10.93
C LYS A 87 5.96 -9.98 11.04
N GLU A 88 6.18 -9.32 12.17
CA GLU A 88 7.51 -8.91 12.59
C GLU A 88 8.36 -10.18 12.55
N ARG A 89 9.19 -10.36 11.50
CA ARG A 89 10.11 -11.49 11.48
C ARG A 89 11.20 -11.13 12.45
N GLU A 90 11.23 -11.86 13.56
CA GLU A 90 12.40 -12.08 14.39
C GLU A 90 13.62 -12.20 13.47
N TYR A 91 14.61 -11.36 13.73
CA TYR A 91 15.86 -11.20 12.99
C TYR A 91 16.51 -12.52 12.56
#